data_AF-A0A7S3ICB6-F1
#
_entry.id   AF-A0A7S3ICB6-F1
#
_cell.length_a   1.000
_cell.length_b   1.000
_cell.length_c   1.000
_cell.angle_alpha   90.00
_cell.angle_beta   90.00
_cell.angle_gamma   90.00
#
_symmetry.space_group_name_H-M   'P 1'
#
loop_
_entity.id
_entity.type
_entity.pdbx_description
1 polymer ?
#
loop_
_entity_poly.entity_id
_entity_poly.type
_entity_poly.pdbx_seq_one_letter_code
_entity_poly.pdbx_strand_id
1 'polypeptide(L)'
;MRTKSPLSVQLAPGILSEIFDGIQRPLEVIAKLSDSIYIPRGIDVPPLDTTRMWEFTPSAELKKSTMLSGGDIYGTVYENNLFKFHRILLPPKAKGRIDYIAEKGMYNIDDVILCLEHDGKKTEFTMATWWPVRQARPVAEKLAGDTPLLTGQRVLDALFPSVLGGTCAIP
;
A
#
# COMPACT_ATOMS: atom_id res chain seq x y z
N MET A 1 -17.61 -18.94 7.98
CA MET A 1 -17.76 -17.61 8.62
C MET A 1 -18.01 -16.58 7.50
N ARG A 2 -19.04 -15.73 7.58
CA ARG A 2 -19.31 -14.72 6.56
C ARG A 2 -18.66 -13.40 6.97
N THR A 3 -17.62 -12.98 6.28
CA THR A 3 -16.84 -11.76 6.59
C THR A 3 -17.58 -10.45 6.27
N LYS A 4 -18.70 -10.51 5.51
CA LYS A 4 -19.53 -9.36 5.07
C LYS A 4 -18.76 -8.28 4.28
N SER A 5 -17.47 -8.47 4.01
CA SER A 5 -16.61 -7.64 3.18
C SER A 5 -16.24 -8.37 1.88
N PRO A 6 -16.01 -7.64 0.78
CA PRO A 6 -15.47 -8.23 -0.44
C PRO A 6 -14.01 -8.69 -0.22
N LEU A 7 -13.52 -9.55 -1.11
CA LEU A 7 -12.10 -9.88 -1.17
C LEU A 7 -11.27 -8.60 -1.29
N SER A 8 -10.41 -8.37 -0.31
CA SER A 8 -9.62 -7.16 -0.15
C SER A 8 -8.18 -7.54 0.15
N VAL A 9 -7.26 -6.68 -0.26
CA VAL A 9 -5.82 -6.82 0.00
C VAL A 9 -5.38 -5.76 1.00
N GLN A 10 -4.38 -6.10 1.80
CA GLN A 10 -3.73 -5.19 2.73
C GLN A 10 -2.59 -4.46 2.00
N LEU A 11 -2.64 -3.14 1.98
CA LEU A 11 -1.63 -2.26 1.41
C LEU A 11 -0.89 -1.57 2.56
N ALA A 12 0.37 -1.91 2.76
CA ALA A 12 1.25 -1.32 3.76
C ALA A 12 2.73 -1.51 3.36
N PRO A 13 3.67 -0.89 4.10
CA PRO A 13 5.09 -1.20 4.00
C PRO A 13 5.38 -2.68 4.27
N GLY A 14 6.35 -3.26 3.55
CA GLY A 14 6.72 -4.68 3.63
C GLY A 14 6.34 -5.48 2.40
N ILE A 15 5.47 -4.95 1.54
CA ILE A 15 5.01 -5.65 0.33
C ILE A 15 6.12 -5.82 -0.72
N LEU A 16 7.11 -4.92 -0.77
CA LEU A 16 8.14 -4.93 -1.82
C LEU A 16 9.20 -6.02 -1.65
N SER A 17 9.23 -6.71 -0.50
CA SER A 17 10.21 -7.76 -0.20
C SER A 17 9.60 -9.15 -0.11
N GLU A 18 8.27 -9.26 -0.22
CA GLU A 18 7.54 -10.49 0.04
C GLU A 18 7.01 -11.13 -1.25
N ILE A 19 6.84 -12.46 -1.22
CA ILE A 19 6.25 -13.24 -2.30
C ILE A 19 4.89 -13.75 -1.85
N PHE A 20 3.86 -13.41 -2.61
CA PHE A 20 2.47 -13.72 -2.29
C PHE A 20 1.86 -14.77 -3.22
N ASP A 21 0.87 -15.49 -2.70
CA ASP A 21 -0.05 -16.27 -3.54
C ASP A 21 -1.18 -15.40 -4.14
N GLY A 22 -2.11 -16.04 -4.86
CA GLY A 22 -3.23 -15.35 -5.53
C GLY A 22 -4.26 -14.67 -4.61
N ILE A 23 -4.19 -14.89 -3.29
CA ILE A 23 -5.06 -14.24 -2.30
C ILE A 23 -4.25 -13.44 -1.25
N GLN A 24 -3.00 -13.09 -1.59
CA GLN A 24 -2.10 -12.27 -0.77
C GLN A 24 -1.60 -12.93 0.53
N ARG A 25 -1.37 -14.25 0.54
CA ARG A 25 -0.69 -14.91 1.66
C ARG A 25 0.82 -15.04 1.38
N PRO A 26 1.71 -14.71 2.33
CA PRO A 26 3.15 -14.81 2.14
C PRO A 26 3.61 -16.27 2.09
N LEU A 27 4.19 -16.69 0.96
CA LEU A 27 4.58 -18.07 0.72
C LEU A 27 5.70 -18.56 1.64
N GLU A 28 6.65 -17.67 1.96
CA GLU A 28 7.76 -18.00 2.85
C GLU A 28 7.27 -18.29 4.28
N VAL A 29 6.32 -17.50 4.77
CA VAL A 29 5.74 -17.69 6.11
C VAL A 29 4.91 -18.96 6.15
N ILE A 30 4.14 -19.26 5.09
CA ILE A 30 3.40 -20.53 4.98
C ILE A 30 4.36 -21.72 5.06
N ALA A 31 5.46 -21.70 4.29
CA ALA A 31 6.44 -22.78 4.27
C ALA A 31 7.10 -22.98 5.64
N LYS A 32 7.42 -21.89 6.35
CA LYS A 32 7.98 -21.95 7.71
C LYS A 32 6.98 -22.49 8.74
N LEU A 33 5.70 -22.15 8.61
CA LEU A 33 4.65 -22.60 9.54
C LEU A 33 4.23 -24.05 9.29
N SER A 34 4.20 -24.49 8.04
CA SER A 34 3.79 -25.85 7.67
C SER A 34 4.92 -26.88 7.76
N ASP A 35 6.18 -26.41 7.83
CA ASP A 35 7.41 -27.22 7.72
C ASP A 35 7.32 -28.25 6.57
N SER A 36 6.75 -27.81 5.45
CA SER A 36 6.39 -28.67 4.33
C SER A 36 6.47 -27.92 3.01
N ILE A 37 6.76 -28.65 1.93
CA ILE A 37 6.72 -28.15 0.55
C ILE A 37 5.30 -27.93 0.03
N TYR A 38 4.28 -28.45 0.73
CA TYR A 38 2.88 -28.35 0.33
C TYR A 38 2.17 -27.21 1.08
N ILE A 39 1.23 -26.55 0.40
CA ILE A 39 0.36 -25.54 1.01
C ILE A 39 -0.83 -26.26 1.67
N PRO A 40 -0.95 -26.24 3.01
CA PRO A 40 -2.07 -26.87 3.70
C PRO A 40 -3.39 -26.18 3.37
N ARG A 41 -4.47 -26.96 3.27
CA ARG A 41 -5.81 -26.42 2.99
C ARG A 41 -6.33 -25.67 4.22
N GLY A 42 -6.86 -24.46 4.01
CA GLY A 42 -7.49 -23.66 5.06
C GLY A 42 -6.50 -22.92 5.97
N ILE A 43 -5.22 -22.87 5.61
CA ILE A 43 -4.26 -22.03 6.35
C ILE A 43 -4.58 -20.55 6.16
N ASP A 44 -4.69 -19.86 7.29
CA ASP A 44 -4.94 -18.43 7.39
C ASP A 44 -3.72 -17.78 8.07
N VAL A 45 -3.03 -16.93 7.33
CA VAL A 45 -1.80 -16.25 7.76
C VAL A 45 -1.98 -14.76 7.42
N PRO A 46 -1.58 -13.83 8.31
CA PRO A 46 -1.57 -12.41 8.00
C PRO A 46 -0.83 -12.12 6.68
N PRO A 47 -1.36 -11.24 5.81
CA PRO A 47 -0.67 -10.87 4.58
C PRO A 47 0.70 -10.25 4.82
N LEU A 48 0.78 -9.32 5.76
CA LEU A 48 2.01 -8.61 6.10
C LEU A 48 2.43 -8.91 7.54
N ASP A 49 3.72 -8.78 7.81
CA ASP A 49 4.29 -8.99 9.14
C ASP A 49 3.87 -7.88 10.10
N THR A 50 3.05 -8.25 11.10
CA THR A 50 2.55 -7.37 12.16
C THR A 50 3.49 -7.33 13.37
N THR A 51 4.69 -7.88 13.29
CA THR A 51 5.71 -7.77 14.35
C THR A 51 6.87 -6.87 13.95
N ARG A 52 7.00 -6.61 12.65
CA ARG A 52 8.08 -5.81 12.10
C ARG A 52 7.86 -4.32 12.35
N MET A 53 8.87 -3.70 12.95
CA MET A 53 8.89 -2.25 13.20
C MET A 53 9.48 -1.50 12.01
N TRP A 54 8.89 -0.36 11.70
CA TRP A 54 9.24 0.51 10.59
C TRP A 54 9.55 1.93 11.06
N GLU A 55 10.58 2.55 10.51
CA GLU A 55 10.91 3.96 10.80
C GLU A 55 9.96 4.88 10.04
N PHE A 56 8.95 5.39 10.76
CA PHE A 56 7.99 6.37 10.24
C PHE A 56 8.50 7.79 10.42
N THR A 57 8.38 8.60 9.37
CA THR A 57 8.66 10.03 9.37
C THR A 57 7.40 10.80 8.92
N PRO A 58 6.77 11.61 9.80
CA PRO A 58 5.61 12.40 9.40
C PRO A 58 6.00 13.48 8.39
N SER A 59 5.08 13.84 7.50
CA SER A 59 5.28 14.93 6.54
C SER A 59 5.45 16.27 7.29
N ALA A 60 6.55 17.00 7.01
CA ALA A 60 6.91 18.22 7.73
C ALA A 60 5.87 19.35 7.65
N GLU A 61 5.02 19.33 6.62
CA GLU A 61 3.97 20.32 6.38
C GLU A 61 2.72 20.08 7.25
N LEU A 62 2.60 18.91 7.89
CA LEU A 62 1.43 18.56 8.68
C LEU A 62 1.55 19.08 10.11
N LYS A 63 0.53 19.83 10.51
CA LYS A 63 0.35 20.33 11.87
C LYS A 63 -1.04 19.93 12.35
N LYS A 64 -1.24 20.00 13.68
CA LYS A 64 -2.59 19.86 14.25
C LYS A 64 -3.55 20.85 13.59
N SER A 65 -4.77 20.41 13.31
CA SER A 65 -5.84 21.15 12.63
C SER A 65 -5.68 21.38 11.12
N THR A 66 -4.61 20.90 10.48
CA THR A 66 -4.52 20.87 9.01
C THR A 66 -5.63 19.98 8.44
N MET A 67 -6.25 20.41 7.34
CA MET A 67 -7.26 19.61 6.64
C MET A 67 -6.57 18.62 5.70
N LEU A 68 -6.95 17.36 5.77
CA LEU A 68 -6.51 16.30 4.86
C LEU A 68 -7.68 15.69 4.10
N SER A 69 -7.38 15.21 2.91
CA SER A 69 -8.28 14.55 1.99
C SER A 69 -7.68 13.24 1.49
N GLY A 70 -8.54 12.35 0.99
CA GLY A 70 -8.14 11.03 0.53
C GLY A 70 -7.09 11.11 -0.59
N GLY A 71 -5.99 10.39 -0.43
CA GLY A 71 -4.83 10.45 -1.34
C GLY A 71 -3.70 11.36 -0.87
N ASP A 72 -3.91 12.19 0.16
CA ASP A 72 -2.85 13.02 0.73
C ASP A 72 -1.80 12.16 1.45
N ILE A 73 -0.53 12.56 1.33
CA ILE A 73 0.61 11.85 1.95
C ILE A 73 0.85 12.43 3.35
N TYR A 74 0.64 11.62 4.38
CA TYR A 74 0.81 12.06 5.76
C TYR A 74 2.12 11.62 6.42
N GLY A 75 2.86 10.73 5.76
CA GLY A 75 4.23 10.43 6.15
C GLY A 75 4.91 9.48 5.19
N THR A 76 6.16 9.15 5.50
CA THR A 76 6.99 8.22 4.74
C THR A 76 7.62 7.20 5.67
N VAL A 77 7.85 6.01 5.13
CA VAL A 77 8.50 4.89 5.81
C VAL A 77 9.69 4.44 4.98
N TYR A 78 10.80 4.12 5.66
CA TYR A 78 11.92 3.47 5.01
C TYR A 78 11.64 1.97 4.81
N GLU A 79 11.46 1.54 3.55
CA GLU A 79 11.13 0.14 3.24
C GLU A 79 12.36 -0.69 2.87
N ASN A 80 13.11 -0.29 1.83
CA ASN A 80 14.35 -0.97 1.44
C ASN A 80 15.36 -0.02 0.77
N ASN A 81 16.54 -0.53 0.43
CA ASN A 81 17.63 0.27 -0.14
C ASN A 81 17.31 0.86 -1.53
N LEU A 82 16.45 0.19 -2.30
CA LEU A 82 16.07 0.62 -3.65
C LEU A 82 14.92 1.63 -3.61
N PHE A 83 13.88 1.31 -2.82
CA PHE A 83 12.71 2.10 -2.53
C PHE A 83 12.79 2.62 -1.09
N LYS A 84 13.61 3.65 -0.90
CA LYS A 84 13.91 4.21 0.42
C LYS A 84 12.74 4.91 1.08
N PHE A 85 11.75 5.36 0.31
CA PHE A 85 10.64 6.17 0.82
C PHE A 85 9.30 5.61 0.33
N HIS A 86 8.71 4.72 1.14
CA HIS A 86 7.33 4.32 0.97
C HIS A 86 6.42 5.42 1.51
N ARG A 87 5.61 6.03 0.64
CA ARG A 87 4.68 7.11 1.02
C ARG A 87 3.41 6.51 1.59
N ILE A 88 3.03 6.93 2.80
CA ILE A 88 1.79 6.50 3.43
C ILE A 88 0.69 7.51 3.07
N LEU A 89 -0.34 7.02 2.39
CA LEU A 89 -1.44 7.85 1.87
C LEU A 89 -2.70 7.67 2.71
N LEU A 90 -3.47 8.74 2.87
CA LEU A 90 -4.78 8.67 3.48
C LEU A 90 -5.75 7.88 2.57
N PRO A 91 -6.58 6.96 3.12
CA PRO A 91 -7.59 6.25 2.34
C PRO A 91 -8.50 7.20 1.54
N PRO A 92 -8.87 6.89 0.29
CA PRO A 92 -9.58 7.83 -0.59
C PRO A 92 -10.91 8.39 -0.08
N LYS A 93 -11.60 7.66 0.82
CA LYS A 93 -12.90 8.07 1.38
C LYS A 93 -12.76 8.89 2.67
N ALA A 94 -11.56 8.94 3.24
CA ALA A 94 -11.31 9.68 4.46
C ALA A 94 -11.05 11.15 4.16
N LYS A 95 -11.56 12.01 5.03
CA LYS A 95 -11.34 13.46 5.03
C LYS A 95 -11.53 13.95 6.45
N GLY A 96 -10.83 15.01 6.83
CA GLY A 96 -10.97 15.58 8.17
C GLY A 96 -9.79 16.44 8.56
N ARG A 97 -9.87 17.01 9.77
CA ARG A 97 -8.78 17.77 10.38
C ARG A 97 -7.91 16.85 11.23
N ILE A 98 -6.60 17.08 11.21
CA ILE A 98 -5.67 16.33 12.06
C ILE A 98 -5.91 16.67 13.53
N ASP A 99 -6.34 15.68 14.30
CA ASP A 99 -6.43 15.74 15.76
C ASP A 99 -5.09 15.28 16.38
N TYR A 100 -4.57 14.17 15.86
CA TYR A 100 -3.31 13.57 16.28
C TYR A 100 -2.52 13.05 15.08
N ILE A 101 -1.20 13.21 15.14
CA ILE A 101 -0.24 12.58 14.24
C ILE A 101 0.94 12.09 15.07
N ALA A 102 1.40 10.87 14.79
CA ALA A 102 2.52 10.27 15.50
C ALA A 102 3.84 10.97 15.14
N GLU A 103 4.73 11.08 16.12
CA GLU A 103 6.06 11.65 15.93
C GLU A 103 6.97 10.69 15.17
N LYS A 104 8.11 11.18 14.68
CA LYS A 104 9.11 10.33 14.03
C LYS A 104 9.56 9.22 14.99
N GLY A 105 9.48 7.96 14.56
CA GLY A 105 9.78 6.84 15.43
C GLY A 105 9.62 5.48 14.75
N MET A 106 9.79 4.43 15.55
CA MET A 106 9.57 3.05 15.12
C MET A 106 8.13 2.65 15.44
N TYR A 107 7.38 2.22 14.42
CA TYR A 107 6.00 1.79 14.56
C TYR A 107 5.74 0.53 13.75
N ASN A 108 4.77 -0.25 14.19
CA ASN A 108 4.25 -1.39 13.48
C ASN A 108 3.11 -0.99 12.52
N ILE A 109 2.77 -1.85 11.57
CA ILE A 109 1.73 -1.58 10.56
C ILE A 109 0.32 -1.39 11.15
N ASP A 110 0.06 -1.95 12.34
CA ASP A 110 -1.21 -1.85 13.06
C ASP A 110 -1.25 -0.70 14.06
N ASP A 111 -0.13 -0.01 14.30
CA ASP A 111 -0.10 1.12 15.22
C ASP A 111 -0.84 2.33 14.63
N VAL A 112 -1.56 3.06 15.48
CA VAL A 112 -2.30 4.26 15.07
C VAL A 112 -1.33 5.42 14.87
N ILE A 113 -1.23 5.88 13.62
CA ILE A 113 -0.30 6.95 13.22
C ILE A 113 -1.00 8.29 13.03
N LEU A 114 -2.29 8.27 12.67
CA LEU A 114 -3.04 9.46 12.36
C LEU A 114 -4.47 9.35 12.90
N CYS A 115 -4.93 10.38 13.59
CA CYS A 115 -6.34 10.53 13.93
C CYS A 115 -6.90 11.78 13.25
N LEU A 116 -7.97 11.60 12.48
CA LEU A 116 -8.71 12.69 11.85
C LEU A 116 -10.05 12.89 12.55
N GLU A 117 -10.42 14.15 12.74
CA GLU A 117 -11.74 14.56 13.18
C GLU A 117 -12.55 15.11 12.00
N HIS A 118 -13.75 14.56 11.79
CA HIS A 118 -14.71 15.05 10.82
C HIS A 118 -16.13 14.96 11.39
N ASP A 119 -16.87 16.06 11.35
CA ASP A 119 -18.25 16.16 11.87
C ASP A 119 -18.43 15.62 13.30
N GLY A 120 -17.45 15.90 14.18
CA GLY A 120 -17.44 15.47 15.58
C GLY A 120 -17.15 13.98 15.80
N LYS A 121 -16.78 13.23 14.75
CA LYS A 121 -16.32 11.84 14.85
C LYS A 121 -14.81 11.78 14.62
N LYS A 122 -14.12 11.09 15.54
CA LYS A 122 -12.69 10.77 15.39
C LYS A 122 -12.54 9.45 14.64
N THR A 123 -11.64 9.42 13.68
CA THR A 123 -11.31 8.25 12.86
C THR A 123 -9.81 8.01 12.93
N GLU A 124 -9.44 6.79 13.26
CA GLU A 124 -8.06 6.36 13.44
C GLU A 124 -7.54 5.71 12.16
N PHE A 125 -6.29 5.97 11.82
CA PHE A 125 -5.61 5.45 10.64
C PHE A 125 -4.25 4.89 11.04
N THR A 126 -3.96 3.71 10.49
CA THR A 126 -2.70 2.99 10.62
C THR A 126 -1.93 3.05 9.29
N MET A 127 -0.72 2.49 9.25
CA MET A 127 0.05 2.40 8.00
C MET A 127 -0.58 1.41 7.01
N ALA A 128 -1.32 0.42 7.51
CA ALA A 128 -1.99 -0.56 6.70
C ALA A 128 -3.40 -0.11 6.29
N THR A 129 -3.73 -0.32 5.02
CA THR A 129 -5.06 -0.03 4.50
C THR A 129 -5.62 -1.23 3.75
N TRP A 130 -6.89 -1.54 3.97
CA TRP A 130 -7.57 -2.59 3.22
C TRP A 130 -8.24 -2.02 1.97
N TRP A 131 -7.98 -2.64 0.82
CA TRP A 131 -8.55 -2.21 -0.46
C TRP A 131 -9.23 -3.37 -1.22
N PRO A 132 -10.49 -3.22 -1.67
CA PRO A 132 -11.18 -4.25 -2.45
C PRO A 132 -10.52 -4.47 -3.81
N VAL A 133 -10.16 -5.72 -4.14
CA VAL A 133 -9.40 -6.03 -5.37
C VAL A 133 -10.19 -5.76 -6.66
N ARG A 134 -11.52 -5.80 -6.58
CA ARG A 134 -12.42 -5.56 -7.73
C ARG A 134 -12.80 -4.09 -7.89
N GLN A 135 -12.29 -3.20 -7.04
CA GLN A 135 -12.52 -1.76 -7.15
C GLN A 135 -11.23 -1.07 -7.55
N ALA A 136 -11.21 -0.39 -8.70
CA ALA A 136 -10.05 0.40 -9.10
C ALA A 136 -9.79 1.53 -8.07
N ARG A 137 -8.52 1.82 -7.79
CA ARG A 137 -8.17 2.97 -6.94
C ARG A 137 -8.54 4.27 -7.65
N PRO A 138 -9.17 5.23 -6.94
CA PRO A 138 -9.50 6.52 -7.52
C PRO A 138 -8.24 7.32 -7.83
N VAL A 139 -8.32 8.15 -8.86
CA VAL A 139 -7.27 9.07 -9.32
C VAL A 139 -7.89 10.43 -9.57
N ALA A 140 -7.10 11.50 -9.49
CA ALA A 140 -7.59 12.87 -9.71
C ALA A 140 -8.01 13.09 -11.17
N GLU A 141 -7.14 12.71 -12.11
CA GLU A 141 -7.39 12.81 -13.54
C GLU A 141 -6.63 11.72 -14.32
N LYS A 142 -7.06 11.47 -15.56
CA LYS A 142 -6.38 10.53 -16.47
C LYS A 142 -5.64 11.32 -17.54
N LEU A 143 -4.32 11.27 -17.50
CA LEU A 143 -3.45 11.92 -18.48
C LEU A 143 -3.15 10.98 -19.66
N ALA A 144 -2.89 11.57 -20.83
CA ALA A 144 -2.40 10.82 -21.98
C ALA A 144 -0.91 10.47 -21.78
N GLY A 145 -0.52 9.25 -22.15
CA GLY A 145 0.88 8.82 -22.06
C GLY A 145 1.74 9.51 -23.12
N ASP A 146 2.69 10.32 -22.67
CA ASP A 146 3.63 11.09 -23.51
C ASP A 146 5.08 10.58 -23.39
N THR A 147 5.36 9.73 -22.41
CA THR A 147 6.70 9.25 -22.08
C THR A 147 6.86 7.80 -22.54
N PRO A 148 7.90 7.46 -23.34
CA PRO A 148 8.12 6.09 -23.80
C PRO A 148 8.56 5.14 -22.66
N LEU A 149 8.08 3.89 -22.69
CA LEU A 149 8.59 2.81 -21.86
C LEU A 149 9.76 2.14 -22.59
N LEU A 150 10.99 2.45 -22.17
CA LEU A 150 12.19 1.88 -22.78
C LEU A 150 12.38 0.43 -22.32
N THR A 151 12.29 -0.51 -23.24
CA THR A 151 12.49 -1.95 -22.97
C THR A 151 13.96 -2.36 -23.06
N GLY A 152 14.78 -1.58 -23.77
CA GLY A 152 16.17 -1.90 -24.09
C GLY A 152 16.32 -2.84 -25.30
N GLN A 153 15.22 -3.23 -25.94
CA GLN A 153 15.21 -4.07 -27.13
C GLN A 153 14.90 -3.24 -28.37
N ARG A 154 15.84 -3.21 -29.33
CA ARG A 154 15.70 -2.41 -30.56
C ARG A 154 14.41 -2.69 -31.34
N VAL A 155 13.99 -3.96 -31.42
CA VAL A 155 12.77 -4.35 -32.14
C VAL A 155 11.51 -3.77 -31.49
N LEU A 156 11.42 -3.80 -30.15
CA LEU A 156 10.28 -3.25 -29.42
C LEU A 156 10.34 -1.73 -29.42
N ASP A 157 11.49 -1.15 -29.10
CA ASP A 157 11.62 0.30 -28.94
C ASP A 157 11.50 1.06 -30.29
N ALA A 158 11.81 0.41 -31.43
CA ALA A 158 11.72 1.05 -32.74
C ALA A 158 10.46 0.67 -33.56
N LEU A 159 10.08 -0.60 -33.60
CA LEU A 159 8.97 -1.06 -34.47
C LEU A 159 7.63 -1.12 -33.74
N PHE A 160 7.64 -1.41 -32.43
CA PHE A 160 6.44 -1.58 -31.61
C PHE A 160 6.55 -0.83 -30.27
N PRO A 161 6.82 0.49 -30.29
CA PRO A 161 7.08 1.24 -29.07
C PRO A 161 5.85 1.25 -28.16
N SER A 162 6.09 1.20 -26.86
CA SER A 162 5.08 1.39 -25.83
C SER A 162 5.37 2.64 -25.00
N VAL A 163 4.35 3.14 -24.31
CA VAL A 163 4.43 4.31 -23.42
C VAL A 163 4.29 3.87 -21.97
N LEU A 164 4.85 4.64 -21.04
CA LEU A 164 4.62 4.44 -19.61
C LEU A 164 3.12 4.58 -19.30
N GLY A 165 2.50 3.51 -18.78
CA GLY A 165 1.05 3.43 -18.58
C GLY A 165 0.26 2.93 -19.80
N GLY A 166 0.93 2.53 -20.89
CA GLY A 166 0.35 1.88 -22.05
C GLY A 166 -0.07 0.43 -21.78
N THR A 167 -0.76 -0.18 -22.74
CA THR A 167 -1.18 -1.60 -22.68
C THR A 167 -0.52 -2.36 -23.84
N CYS A 168 0.13 -3.48 -23.53
CA CYS A 168 0.77 -4.37 -24.49
C CYS A 168 0.30 -5.80 -24.28
N ALA A 169 0.21 -6.57 -25.36
CA ALA A 169 -0.04 -8.00 -25.32
C ALA A 169 1.02 -8.71 -26.14
N ILE A 170 1.66 -9.73 -25.55
CA ILE A 170 2.59 -10.63 -26.22
C ILE A 170 1.90 -12.01 -26.19
N PRO A 171 1.38 -12.49 -27.33
CA PRO A 171 0.67 -13.76 -27.41
C PRO A 171 1.60 -14.96 -27.24
#